data_AF-A0A8S3TGY9-F1
#
_entry.id   AF-A0A8S3TGY9-F1
#
_cell.length_a   1.000
_cell.length_b   1.000
_cell.length_c   1.000
_cell.angle_alpha   90.00
_cell.angle_beta   90.00
_cell.angle_gamma   90.00
#
_symmetry.space_group_name_H-M   'P 1'
#
loop_
_entity.id
_entity.type
_entity.pdbx_description
1 polymer ?
#
loop_
_entity_poly.entity_id
_entity_poly.type
_entity_poly.pdbx_seq_one_letter_code
_entity_poly.pdbx_strand_id
1 'polypeptide(L)'
;MCDHVLQLLTTTVEDMEHVLWPYLLELIVPEQYTEAQGVVCKCLSHLATKKRKEQTEDYEIDFETQANIPKPEALIARLMVLAGRPQNGRNRGIHVLTLMQGLVPNLNENLVELWDTVIPKLIQYLEDASKEDTWNQKNWEDLSLKLLSKSLDVVDNEEWIAELGEVFGQQIPMYNNYPDEKNFMYKCLGVITRKSTKKDFVGKHLDLVFGSVKHSDQTEREGCAIAMGFCAASHLDAVLSKLESVAKTELQQNPPDCLVL
;
A
#
# COMPACT_ATOMS: atom_id res chain seq x y z
N MET A 1 -10.78 -25.27 0.72
CA MET A 1 -10.31 -26.37 1.58
C MET A 1 -9.05 -25.95 2.34
N CYS A 2 -7.98 -25.50 1.67
CA CYS A 2 -6.76 -25.02 2.33
C CYS A 2 -6.98 -23.83 3.28
N ASP A 3 -7.91 -22.92 2.95
CA ASP A 3 -8.19 -21.74 3.78
C ASP A 3 -8.74 -22.09 5.16
N HIS A 4 -9.62 -23.10 5.21
CA HIS A 4 -10.19 -23.58 6.46
C HIS A 4 -9.15 -24.32 7.30
N VAL A 5 -8.26 -25.07 6.65
CA VAL A 5 -7.15 -25.75 7.34
C VAL A 5 -6.20 -24.73 7.95
N LEU A 6 -5.78 -23.70 7.20
CA LEU A 6 -4.90 -22.66 7.73
C LEU A 6 -5.56 -21.89 8.88
N GLN A 7 -6.85 -21.55 8.75
CA GLN A 7 -7.59 -20.90 9.83
C GLN A 7 -7.67 -21.77 11.08
N LEU A 8 -8.00 -23.06 10.96
CA LEU A 8 -8.05 -23.99 12.08
C LEU A 8 -6.67 -24.14 12.74
N LEU A 9 -5.61 -24.30 11.95
CA LEU A 9 -4.24 -24.36 12.48
C LEU A 9 -3.87 -23.08 13.24
N THR A 10 -4.30 -21.92 12.74
CA THR A 10 -4.00 -20.62 13.35
C THR A 10 -4.77 -20.39 14.65
N THR A 11 -6.02 -20.88 14.76
CA THR A 11 -6.90 -20.53 15.89
C THR A 11 -7.07 -21.65 16.93
N THR A 12 -6.74 -22.90 16.60
CA THR A 12 -7.04 -24.06 17.46
C THR A 12 -5.82 -24.82 17.93
N VAL A 13 -4.63 -24.57 17.37
CA VAL A 13 -3.40 -25.27 17.73
C VAL A 13 -2.44 -24.27 18.37
N GLU A 14 -2.43 -24.19 19.70
CA GLU A 14 -1.65 -23.21 20.47
C GLU A 14 -0.14 -23.27 20.13
N ASP A 15 0.40 -24.47 19.96
CA ASP A 15 1.80 -24.68 19.58
C ASP A 15 2.15 -24.24 18.15
N MET A 16 1.17 -23.88 17.30
CA MET A 16 1.48 -23.44 15.94
C MET A 16 1.71 -21.93 15.85
N GLU A 17 1.37 -21.15 16.88
CA GLU A 17 1.41 -19.69 16.80
C GLU A 17 2.82 -19.13 16.58
N HIS A 18 3.82 -19.70 17.25
CA HIS A 18 5.23 -19.29 17.12
C HIS A 18 5.84 -19.69 15.76
N VAL A 19 5.29 -20.71 15.10
CA VAL A 19 5.71 -21.14 13.75
C VAL A 19 5.03 -20.30 12.68
N LEU A 20 3.71 -20.10 12.82
CA LEU A 20 2.89 -19.41 11.83
C LEU A 20 3.13 -17.91 11.81
N TRP A 21 3.46 -17.30 12.95
CA TRP A 21 3.67 -15.86 13.04
C TRP A 21 4.75 -15.35 12.06
N PRO A 22 6.03 -15.75 12.18
CA PRO A 22 7.07 -15.30 11.26
C PRO A 22 6.81 -15.79 9.84
N TYR A 23 6.41 -17.06 9.66
CA TYR A 23 6.20 -17.64 8.34
C TYR A 23 5.14 -16.91 7.52
N LEU A 24 4.00 -16.56 8.13
CA LEU A 24 2.92 -15.88 7.39
C LEU A 24 3.30 -14.43 7.04
N LEU A 25 4.14 -13.76 7.85
CA LEU A 25 4.64 -12.41 7.54
C LEU A 25 5.50 -12.41 6.28
N GLU A 26 6.30 -13.46 6.05
CA GLU A 26 7.08 -13.65 4.81
C GLU A 26 6.20 -13.64 3.55
N LEU A 27 4.93 -14.02 3.67
CA LEU A 27 4.00 -14.17 2.55
C LEU A 27 3.26 -12.87 2.18
N ILE A 28 3.42 -11.77 2.94
CA ILE A 28 2.66 -10.53 2.72
C ILE A 28 3.06 -9.87 1.39
N VAL A 29 4.38 -9.70 1.19
CA VAL A 29 4.93 -8.92 0.07
C VAL A 29 4.96 -9.66 -1.27
N PRO A 30 5.38 -10.94 -1.35
CA PRO A 30 5.55 -11.61 -2.65
C PRO A 30 4.26 -11.64 -3.50
N GLU A 31 4.40 -11.26 -4.78
CA GLU A 31 3.27 -11.16 -5.73
C GLU A 31 2.48 -12.46 -5.88
N GLN A 32 3.17 -13.61 -5.86
CA GLN A 32 2.57 -14.94 -6.01
C GLN A 32 1.49 -15.27 -4.97
N TYR A 33 1.46 -14.55 -3.85
CA TYR A 33 0.47 -14.73 -2.79
C TYR A 33 -0.65 -13.69 -2.80
N THR A 34 -0.73 -12.80 -3.81
CA THR A 34 -1.73 -11.71 -3.88
C THR A 34 -3.17 -12.22 -3.74
N GLU A 35 -3.52 -13.29 -4.45
CA GLU A 35 -4.85 -13.91 -4.38
C GLU A 35 -5.18 -14.53 -3.01
N ALA A 36 -4.14 -14.92 -2.26
CA ALA A 36 -4.27 -15.54 -0.94
C ALA A 36 -4.32 -14.51 0.20
N GLN A 37 -4.09 -13.22 -0.07
CA GLN A 37 -3.93 -12.19 0.97
C GLN A 37 -5.15 -12.07 1.88
N GLY A 38 -6.38 -12.32 1.40
CA GLY A 38 -7.55 -12.32 2.27
C GLY A 38 -7.45 -13.35 3.40
N VAL A 39 -6.94 -14.55 3.12
CA VAL A 39 -6.80 -15.62 4.11
C VAL A 39 -5.54 -15.42 4.95
N VAL A 40 -4.42 -15.05 4.33
CA VAL A 40 -3.15 -14.77 5.01
C VAL A 40 -3.32 -13.62 6.00
N CYS A 41 -3.87 -12.48 5.57
CA CYS A 41 -4.13 -11.34 6.45
C CYS A 41 -5.16 -11.68 7.53
N LYS A 42 -6.15 -12.54 7.26
CA LYS A 42 -7.09 -12.99 8.29
C LYS A 42 -6.37 -13.76 9.40
N CYS A 43 -5.53 -14.73 9.05
CA CYS A 43 -4.77 -15.52 10.01
C CYS A 43 -3.79 -14.65 10.79
N LEU A 44 -3.03 -13.80 10.09
CA LEU A 44 -2.10 -12.85 10.71
C LEU A 44 -2.81 -11.82 11.60
N SER A 45 -3.99 -11.32 11.22
CA SER A 45 -4.75 -10.37 12.05
C SER A 45 -5.14 -10.98 13.40
N HIS A 46 -5.48 -12.28 13.41
CA HIS A 46 -5.75 -13.02 14.64
C HIS A 46 -4.49 -13.14 15.50
N LEU A 47 -3.38 -13.60 14.91
CA LEU A 47 -2.10 -13.74 15.60
C LEU A 47 -1.60 -12.41 16.16
N ALA A 48 -1.56 -11.37 15.32
CA ALA A 48 -1.11 -10.03 15.70
C ALA A 48 -1.92 -9.47 16.86
N THR A 49 -3.26 -9.57 16.79
CA THR A 49 -4.15 -9.08 17.85
C THR A 49 -3.96 -9.85 19.15
N LYS A 50 -3.89 -11.19 19.07
CA LYS A 50 -3.68 -12.05 20.23
C LYS A 50 -2.33 -11.77 20.88
N LYS A 51 -1.24 -11.85 20.12
CA LYS A 51 0.13 -11.62 20.58
C LYS A 51 0.32 -10.22 21.16
N ARG A 52 -0.20 -9.18 20.51
CA ARG A 52 -0.16 -7.80 21.02
C ARG A 52 -0.91 -7.65 22.34
N LYS A 53 -2.08 -8.28 22.48
CA LYS A 53 -2.90 -8.21 23.70
C LYS A 53 -2.29 -8.99 24.87
N GLU A 54 -1.73 -10.16 24.59
CA GLU A 54 -1.13 -11.05 25.58
C GLU A 54 0.32 -10.68 25.90
N GLN A 55 0.92 -9.76 25.13
CA GLN A 55 2.31 -9.35 25.24
C GLN A 55 3.26 -10.55 25.18
N THR A 56 3.03 -11.45 24.22
CA THR A 56 3.84 -12.66 24.08
C THR A 56 5.29 -12.31 23.79
N GLU A 57 6.23 -13.10 24.31
CA GLU A 57 7.67 -12.84 24.18
C GLU A 57 8.14 -12.76 22.71
N ASP A 58 7.47 -13.49 21.81
CA ASP A 58 7.76 -13.55 20.37
C ASP A 58 6.94 -12.55 19.52
N TYR A 59 6.25 -11.60 20.15
CA TYR A 59 5.48 -10.58 19.44
C TYR A 59 6.37 -9.56 18.72
N GLU A 60 7.47 -9.16 19.37
CA GLU A 60 8.44 -8.23 18.80
C GLU A 60 9.27 -8.92 17.69
N ILE A 61 9.29 -8.30 16.53
CA ILE A 61 9.99 -8.82 15.35
C ILE A 61 11.36 -8.16 15.28
N ASP A 62 12.39 -8.97 15.46
CA ASP A 62 13.75 -8.58 15.14
C ASP A 62 14.02 -8.80 13.64
N PHE A 63 13.84 -7.72 12.87
CA PHE A 63 14.04 -7.72 11.43
C PHE A 63 15.51 -7.92 11.00
N GLU A 64 16.47 -7.83 11.91
CA GLU A 64 17.89 -8.10 11.61
C GLU A 64 18.20 -9.60 11.68
N THR A 65 17.61 -10.30 12.66
CA THR A 65 17.78 -11.76 12.77
C THR A 65 16.81 -12.54 11.88
N GLN A 66 15.62 -12.01 11.62
CA GLN A 66 14.58 -12.65 10.80
C GLN A 66 14.60 -12.11 9.36
N ALA A 67 15.71 -12.35 8.64
CA ALA A 67 15.98 -11.75 7.33
C ALA A 67 14.96 -12.07 6.22
N ASN A 68 14.14 -13.12 6.37
CA ASN A 68 13.10 -13.45 5.40
C ASN A 68 11.84 -12.57 5.56
N ILE A 69 11.65 -11.98 6.74
CA ILE A 69 10.50 -11.11 6.99
C ILE A 69 10.74 -9.78 6.29
N PRO A 70 9.79 -9.31 5.44
CA PRO A 70 9.93 -8.02 4.80
C PRO A 70 10.07 -6.90 5.83
N LYS A 71 10.97 -5.95 5.56
CA LYS A 71 11.20 -4.78 6.42
C LYS A 71 9.91 -3.96 6.61
N PRO A 72 9.78 -3.19 7.70
CA PRO A 72 8.57 -2.41 8.01
C PRO A 72 7.99 -1.61 6.83
N GLU A 73 8.81 -0.90 6.08
CA GLU A 73 8.40 -0.07 4.95
C GLU A 73 7.75 -0.92 3.83
N ALA A 74 8.25 -2.14 3.61
CA ALA A 74 7.70 -3.07 2.63
C ALA A 74 6.35 -3.64 3.05
N LEU A 75 6.20 -3.94 4.34
CA LEU A 75 4.91 -4.36 4.92
C LEU A 75 3.89 -3.23 4.85
N ILE A 76 4.26 -2.00 5.24
CA ILE A 76 3.38 -0.83 5.16
C ILE A 76 2.95 -0.60 3.71
N ALA A 77 3.90 -0.54 2.77
CA ALA A 77 3.59 -0.30 1.36
C ALA A 77 2.61 -1.34 0.81
N ARG A 78 2.88 -2.61 1.06
CA ARG A 78 2.05 -3.72 0.59
C ARG A 78 0.65 -3.69 1.20
N LEU A 79 0.55 -3.57 2.53
CA LEU A 79 -0.73 -3.58 3.24
C LEU A 79 -1.59 -2.36 2.87
N MET A 80 -0.98 -1.18 2.71
CA MET A 80 -1.69 0.01 2.24
C MET A 80 -2.31 -0.20 0.86
N VAL A 81 -1.58 -0.80 -0.08
CA VAL A 81 -2.10 -1.06 -1.43
C VAL A 81 -3.24 -2.08 -1.40
N LEU A 82 -3.09 -3.14 -0.61
CA LEU A 82 -4.15 -4.14 -0.44
C LEU A 82 -5.40 -3.53 0.19
N ALA A 83 -5.24 -2.65 1.18
CA ALA A 83 -6.34 -1.93 1.84
C ALA A 83 -7.10 -1.01 0.88
N GLY A 84 -6.45 -0.44 -0.15
CA GLY A 84 -7.08 0.42 -1.15
C GLY A 84 -8.14 -0.27 -2.01
N ARG A 85 -8.13 -1.60 -2.06
CA ARG A 85 -9.16 -2.43 -2.73
C ARG A 85 -9.70 -3.47 -1.74
N PRO A 86 -10.56 -3.06 -0.79
CA PRO A 86 -10.93 -3.89 0.35
C PRO A 86 -11.88 -5.04 -0.01
N GLN A 87 -12.65 -4.92 -1.10
CA GLN A 87 -13.55 -5.97 -1.60
C GLN A 87 -12.79 -7.08 -2.37
N ASN A 88 -11.60 -6.78 -2.90
CA ASN A 88 -10.77 -7.75 -3.62
C ASN A 88 -10.24 -8.85 -2.68
N GLY A 89 -9.84 -9.98 -3.26
CA GLY A 89 -9.20 -11.06 -2.51
C GLY A 89 -10.06 -11.60 -1.37
N ARG A 90 -11.38 -11.73 -1.60
CA ARG A 90 -12.38 -12.22 -0.63
C ARG A 90 -12.64 -11.27 0.54
N ASN A 91 -12.97 -10.01 0.24
CA ASN A 91 -13.23 -8.98 1.26
C ASN A 91 -12.06 -8.81 2.23
N ARG A 92 -10.84 -8.71 1.69
CA ARG A 92 -9.60 -8.65 2.49
C ARG A 92 -9.52 -7.42 3.38
N GLY A 93 -10.27 -6.36 3.10
CA GLY A 93 -10.12 -5.03 3.71
C GLY A 93 -10.09 -5.01 5.24
N ILE A 94 -11.08 -5.64 5.89
CA ILE A 94 -11.14 -5.70 7.36
C ILE A 94 -9.91 -6.42 7.90
N HIS A 95 -9.54 -7.56 7.31
CA HIS A 95 -8.38 -8.34 7.76
C HIS A 95 -7.04 -7.62 7.57
N VAL A 96 -6.87 -6.91 6.45
CA VAL A 96 -5.69 -6.08 6.20
C VAL A 96 -5.60 -4.95 7.23
N LEU A 97 -6.70 -4.25 7.49
CA LEU A 97 -6.73 -3.17 8.48
C LEU A 97 -6.48 -3.67 9.90
N THR A 98 -7.12 -4.78 10.31
CA THR A 98 -6.87 -5.37 11.63
C THR A 98 -5.42 -5.84 11.77
N LEU A 99 -4.82 -6.39 10.71
CA LEU A 99 -3.41 -6.73 10.70
C LEU A 99 -2.53 -5.48 10.84
N MET A 100 -2.79 -4.42 10.07
CA MET A 100 -2.07 -3.15 10.20
C MET A 100 -2.11 -2.62 11.63
N GLN A 101 -3.28 -2.63 12.27
CA GLN A 101 -3.42 -2.22 13.68
C GLN A 101 -2.67 -3.16 14.63
N GLY A 102 -2.76 -4.48 14.41
CA GLY A 102 -2.07 -5.46 15.25
C GLY A 102 -0.55 -5.39 15.12
N LEU A 103 -0.03 -4.93 13.98
CA LEU A 103 1.40 -4.93 13.67
C LEU A 103 2.07 -3.58 13.90
N VAL A 104 1.33 -2.47 14.02
CA VAL A 104 1.90 -1.11 14.06
C VAL A 104 3.06 -0.90 15.05
N PRO A 105 3.08 -1.49 16.27
CA PRO A 105 4.24 -1.37 17.17
C PRO A 105 5.54 -1.98 16.61
N ASN A 106 5.43 -3.01 15.76
CA ASN A 106 6.57 -3.60 15.06
C ASN A 106 6.96 -2.81 13.80
N LEU A 107 6.09 -1.93 13.30
CA LEU A 107 6.33 -1.21 12.05
C LEU A 107 6.98 0.16 12.30
N ASN A 108 6.39 0.95 13.21
CA ASN A 108 6.91 2.25 13.60
C ASN A 108 6.17 2.74 14.86
N GLU A 109 6.90 3.03 15.94
CA GLU A 109 6.31 3.45 17.22
C GLU A 109 5.47 4.75 17.11
N ASN A 110 5.85 5.68 16.24
CA ASN A 110 5.15 6.95 16.06
C ASN A 110 3.76 6.75 15.45
N LEU A 111 3.54 5.65 14.72
CA LEU A 111 2.25 5.38 14.08
C LEU A 111 1.20 4.81 15.03
N VAL A 112 1.60 4.30 16.21
CA VAL A 112 0.73 3.53 17.10
C VAL A 112 -0.52 4.30 17.49
N GLU A 113 -0.37 5.52 18.02
CA GLU A 113 -1.51 6.35 18.46
C GLU A 113 -2.48 6.65 17.30
N LEU A 114 -1.93 7.05 16.15
CA LEU A 114 -2.72 7.38 14.97
C LEU A 114 -3.51 6.17 14.47
N TRP A 115 -2.84 5.03 14.31
CA TRP A 115 -3.44 3.83 13.72
C TRP A 115 -4.45 3.20 14.68
N ASP A 116 -4.17 3.14 15.98
CA ASP A 116 -5.13 2.66 16.99
C ASP A 116 -6.39 3.55 17.06
N THR A 117 -6.28 4.83 16.70
CA THR A 117 -7.41 5.76 16.69
C THR A 117 -8.22 5.71 15.38
N VAL A 118 -7.54 5.58 14.24
CA VAL A 118 -8.15 5.77 12.91
C VAL A 118 -8.60 4.44 12.31
N ILE A 119 -7.81 3.37 12.43
CA ILE A 119 -8.13 2.08 11.80
C ILE A 119 -9.48 1.52 12.24
N PRO A 120 -9.85 1.54 13.54
CA PRO A 120 -11.18 1.06 13.96
C PRO A 120 -12.34 1.79 13.27
N LYS A 121 -12.18 3.09 12.99
CA LYS A 121 -13.18 3.90 12.27
C LYS A 121 -13.27 3.50 10.80
N LEU A 122 -12.14 3.15 10.18
CA LEU A 122 -12.12 2.64 8.81
C LEU A 122 -12.75 1.25 8.71
N ILE A 123 -12.50 0.38 9.69
CA ILE A 123 -13.16 -0.93 9.78
C ILE A 123 -14.68 -0.74 9.90
N GLN A 124 -15.13 0.13 10.82
CA GLN A 124 -16.55 0.45 10.98
C GLN A 124 -17.17 0.95 9.67
N TYR A 125 -16.48 1.83 8.94
CA TYR A 125 -16.93 2.31 7.63
C TYR A 125 -17.13 1.15 6.62
N LEU A 126 -16.21 0.19 6.56
CA LEU A 126 -16.35 -0.98 5.68
C LEU A 126 -17.57 -1.85 6.06
N GLU A 127 -17.78 -2.05 7.36
CA GLU A 127 -18.91 -2.83 7.85
C GLU A 127 -20.25 -2.16 7.56
N ASP A 128 -20.36 -0.85 7.79
CA ASP A 128 -21.59 -0.09 7.55
C ASP A 128 -21.89 -0.01 6.05
N ALA A 129 -20.87 0.25 5.21
CA ALA A 129 -21.02 0.24 3.77
C ALA A 129 -21.49 -1.13 3.23
N SER A 130 -21.05 -2.22 3.85
CA SER A 130 -21.49 -3.57 3.50
C SER A 130 -22.92 -3.88 3.97
N LYS A 131 -23.34 -3.38 5.14
CA LYS A 131 -24.68 -3.63 5.69
C LYS A 131 -25.75 -2.81 4.97
N GLU A 132 -25.42 -1.58 4.60
CA GLU A 132 -26.35 -0.61 4.02
C GLU A 132 -26.32 -0.55 2.49
N ASP A 133 -25.41 -1.30 1.84
CA ASP A 133 -25.17 -1.28 0.39
C ASP A 133 -24.85 0.13 -0.14
N THR A 134 -24.00 0.86 0.60
CA THR A 134 -23.64 2.28 0.33
C THR A 134 -22.20 2.45 -0.16
N TRP A 135 -21.57 1.36 -0.64
CA TRP A 135 -20.16 1.35 -1.01
C TRP A 135 -19.79 2.41 -2.05
N ASN A 136 -18.73 3.17 -1.76
CA ASN A 136 -18.13 4.11 -2.69
C ASN A 136 -16.60 4.00 -2.66
N GLN A 137 -16.05 3.40 -3.72
CA GLN A 137 -14.60 3.17 -3.85
C GLN A 137 -13.78 4.45 -3.77
N LYS A 138 -14.25 5.57 -4.35
CA LYS A 138 -13.52 6.83 -4.33
C LYS A 138 -13.45 7.43 -2.93
N ASN A 139 -14.57 7.45 -2.21
CA ASN A 139 -14.61 7.92 -0.83
C ASN A 139 -13.69 7.07 0.08
N TRP A 140 -13.66 5.75 -0.15
CA TRP A 140 -12.74 4.87 0.56
C TRP A 140 -11.27 5.17 0.29
N GLU A 141 -10.92 5.38 -0.98
CA GLU A 141 -9.55 5.78 -1.35
C GLU A 141 -9.15 7.10 -0.69
N ASP A 142 -10.05 8.08 -0.66
CA ASP A 142 -9.79 9.37 -0.01
C ASP A 142 -9.51 9.21 1.49
N LEU A 143 -10.26 8.35 2.19
CA LEU A 143 -10.02 8.01 3.60
C LEU A 143 -8.67 7.29 3.79
N SER A 144 -8.36 6.33 2.91
CA SER A 144 -7.12 5.54 2.97
C SER A 144 -5.88 6.39 2.67
N LEU A 145 -5.95 7.28 1.68
CA LEU A 145 -4.89 8.24 1.35
C LEU A 145 -4.73 9.30 2.45
N LYS A 146 -5.81 9.66 3.14
CA LYS A 146 -5.74 10.54 4.31
C LYS A 146 -5.03 9.85 5.48
N LEU A 147 -5.28 8.56 5.73
CA LEU A 147 -4.52 7.78 6.70
C LEU A 147 -3.03 7.77 6.34
N LEU A 148 -2.67 7.52 5.07
CA LEU A 148 -1.29 7.59 4.60
C LEU A 148 -0.68 8.96 4.86
N SER A 149 -1.32 10.03 4.38
CA SER A 149 -0.82 11.39 4.55
C SER A 149 -0.62 11.76 6.02
N LYS A 150 -1.51 11.32 6.91
CA LYS A 150 -1.38 11.55 8.35
C LYS A 150 -0.29 10.70 8.99
N SER A 151 -0.07 9.50 8.49
CA SER A 151 1.03 8.64 8.91
C SER A 151 2.38 9.30 8.59
N LEU A 152 2.51 9.85 7.37
CA LEU A 152 3.70 10.63 6.99
C LEU A 152 3.89 11.88 7.87
N ASP A 153 2.80 12.59 8.20
CA ASP A 153 2.84 13.77 9.09
C ASP A 153 3.29 13.42 10.51
N VAL A 154 2.92 12.26 11.03
CA VAL A 154 3.23 11.86 12.41
C VAL A 154 4.65 11.30 12.53
N VAL A 155 5.14 10.59 11.51
CA VAL A 155 6.52 10.11 11.49
C VAL A 155 7.51 11.27 11.25
N ASP A 156 7.13 12.25 10.43
CA ASP A 156 7.86 13.51 10.17
C ASP A 156 9.39 13.33 9.97
N ASN A 157 9.77 12.29 9.22
CA ASN A 157 11.17 11.95 8.96
C ASN A 157 11.40 11.79 7.45
N GLU A 158 12.23 12.66 6.88
CA GLU A 158 12.52 12.72 5.44
C GLU A 158 13.28 11.50 4.90
N GLU A 159 14.07 10.82 5.73
CA GLU A 159 14.74 9.57 5.33
C GLU A 159 13.73 8.44 5.23
N TRP A 160 12.90 8.29 6.26
CA TRP A 160 11.84 7.29 6.29
C TRP A 160 10.79 7.49 5.20
N ILE A 161 10.37 8.74 4.93
CA ILE A 161 9.45 9.08 3.82
C ILE A 161 10.05 8.65 2.48
N ALA A 162 11.34 8.93 2.26
CA ALA A 162 12.02 8.56 1.04
C ALA A 162 12.17 7.03 0.91
N GLU A 163 12.54 6.34 1.99
CA GLU A 163 12.64 4.88 2.02
C GLU A 163 11.29 4.21 1.72
N LEU A 164 10.21 4.69 2.35
CA LEU A 164 8.86 4.20 2.07
C LEU A 164 8.50 4.40 0.59
N GLY A 165 8.79 5.57 0.03
CA GLY A 165 8.56 5.86 -1.38
C GLY A 165 9.36 4.95 -2.32
N GLU A 166 10.64 4.73 -2.04
CA GLU A 166 11.50 3.80 -2.79
C GLU A 166 10.91 2.39 -2.80
N VAL A 167 10.42 1.93 -1.65
CA VAL A 167 9.79 0.61 -1.53
C VAL A 167 8.47 0.53 -2.30
N PHE A 168 7.61 1.56 -2.23
CA PHE A 168 6.43 1.63 -3.11
C PHE A 168 6.82 1.56 -4.58
N GLY A 169 7.86 2.30 -4.98
CA GLY A 169 8.39 2.29 -6.34
C GLY A 169 8.86 0.91 -6.79
N GLN A 170 9.61 0.20 -5.94
CA GLN A 170 10.09 -1.16 -6.19
C GLN A 170 8.97 -2.18 -6.32
N GLN A 171 7.84 -1.96 -5.64
CA GLN A 171 6.69 -2.87 -5.69
C GLN A 171 5.79 -2.67 -6.92
N ILE A 172 5.94 -1.59 -7.71
CA ILE A 172 5.10 -1.33 -8.89
C ILE A 172 4.95 -2.54 -9.83
N PRO A 173 6.03 -3.28 -10.20
CA PRO A 173 5.91 -4.42 -11.11
C PRO A 173 4.97 -5.53 -10.62
N MET A 174 4.80 -5.66 -9.29
CA MET A 174 3.91 -6.66 -8.67
C MET A 174 2.43 -6.43 -9.00
N TYR A 175 2.08 -5.27 -9.56
CA TYR A 175 0.70 -4.89 -9.85
C TYR A 175 0.42 -4.76 -11.36
N ASN A 176 1.33 -5.21 -12.22
CA ASN A 176 1.14 -5.14 -13.67
C ASN A 176 -0.10 -5.90 -14.18
N ASN A 177 -0.54 -6.92 -13.45
CA ASN A 177 -1.77 -7.67 -13.73
C ASN A 177 -2.96 -7.23 -12.85
N TYR A 178 -2.78 -6.17 -12.06
CA TYR A 178 -3.71 -5.67 -11.04
C TYR A 178 -3.90 -4.16 -11.21
N PRO A 179 -4.56 -3.70 -12.30
CA PRO A 179 -4.61 -2.28 -12.66
C PRO A 179 -5.26 -1.42 -11.58
N ASP A 180 -6.20 -1.97 -10.83
CA ASP A 180 -6.89 -1.34 -9.71
C ASP A 180 -5.97 -1.05 -8.52
N GLU A 181 -5.23 -2.07 -8.07
CA GLU A 181 -4.20 -1.92 -7.05
C GLU A 181 -3.06 -1.01 -7.52
N LYS A 182 -2.65 -1.11 -8.80
CA LYS A 182 -1.61 -0.26 -9.38
C LYS A 182 -2.03 1.21 -9.43
N ASN A 183 -3.28 1.47 -9.80
CA ASN A 183 -3.88 2.81 -9.75
C ASN A 183 -3.81 3.39 -8.32
N PHE A 184 -4.22 2.62 -7.32
CA PHE A 184 -4.16 3.09 -5.93
C PHE A 184 -2.72 3.27 -5.44
N MET A 185 -1.80 2.39 -5.84
CA MET A 185 -0.37 2.53 -5.59
C MET A 185 0.20 3.85 -6.14
N TYR A 186 -0.14 4.24 -7.37
CA TYR A 186 0.28 5.52 -7.92
C TYR A 186 -0.23 6.69 -7.07
N LYS A 187 -1.48 6.64 -6.62
CA LYS A 187 -2.05 7.67 -5.71
C LYS A 187 -1.26 7.76 -4.41
N CYS A 188 -0.90 6.62 -3.80
CA CYS A 188 -0.03 6.57 -2.62
C CYS A 188 1.33 7.20 -2.87
N LEU A 189 1.98 6.86 -3.99
CA LEU A 189 3.25 7.48 -4.40
C LEU A 189 3.12 9.00 -4.58
N GLY A 190 2.03 9.49 -5.17
CA GLY A 190 1.76 10.92 -5.27
C GLY A 190 1.63 11.62 -3.92
N VAL A 191 1.02 10.97 -2.92
CA VAL A 191 0.93 11.49 -1.54
C VAL A 191 2.31 11.50 -0.86
N ILE A 192 3.12 10.46 -1.07
CA ILE A 192 4.47 10.36 -0.51
C ILE A 192 5.41 11.40 -1.13
N THR A 193 5.45 11.51 -2.46
CA THR A 193 6.30 12.49 -3.16
C THR A 193 5.91 13.92 -2.84
N ARG A 194 4.62 14.21 -2.64
CA ARG A 194 4.15 15.52 -2.16
C ARG A 194 4.76 15.92 -0.81
N LYS A 195 5.11 14.95 0.04
CA LYS A 195 5.63 15.19 1.40
C LYS A 195 7.15 15.33 1.45
N SER A 196 7.87 14.74 0.50
CA SER A 196 9.33 14.79 0.47
C SER A 196 9.85 16.17 0.05
N THR A 197 10.95 16.59 0.65
CA THR A 197 11.69 17.79 0.27
C THR A 197 12.88 17.50 -0.66
N LYS A 198 13.22 16.21 -0.87
CA LYS A 198 14.32 15.75 -1.71
C LYS A 198 13.96 15.81 -3.20
N LYS A 199 14.48 16.81 -3.91
CA LYS A 199 14.20 17.03 -5.35
C LYS A 199 14.54 15.82 -6.23
N ASP A 200 15.67 15.16 -5.99
CA ASP A 200 16.10 14.01 -6.79
C ASP A 200 15.15 12.81 -6.59
N PHE A 201 14.70 12.59 -5.35
CA PHE A 201 13.70 11.58 -5.02
C PHE A 201 12.37 11.87 -5.72
N VAL A 202 11.90 13.12 -5.67
CA VAL A 202 10.65 13.55 -6.34
C VAL A 202 10.75 13.33 -7.85
N GLY A 203 11.83 13.80 -8.48
CA GLY A 203 12.06 13.64 -9.93
C GLY A 203 12.10 12.17 -10.34
N LYS A 204 12.87 11.34 -9.62
CA LYS A 204 12.96 9.89 -9.85
C LYS A 204 11.60 9.21 -9.78
N HIS A 205 10.76 9.56 -8.79
CA HIS A 205 9.45 8.91 -8.64
C HIS A 205 8.43 9.41 -9.66
N LEU A 206 8.52 10.66 -10.12
CA LEU A 206 7.73 11.13 -11.27
C LEU A 206 8.09 10.35 -12.55
N ASP A 207 9.39 10.12 -12.78
CA ASP A 207 9.86 9.29 -13.89
C ASP A 207 9.37 7.84 -13.76
N LEU A 208 9.45 7.27 -12.57
CA LEU A 208 9.04 5.90 -12.29
C LEU A 208 7.54 5.70 -12.49
N VAL A 209 6.70 6.56 -11.92
CA VAL A 209 5.24 6.49 -12.10
C VAL A 209 4.90 6.63 -13.58
N PHE A 210 5.41 7.66 -14.26
CA PHE A 210 5.08 7.86 -15.66
C PHE A 210 5.58 6.72 -16.55
N GLY A 211 6.82 6.26 -16.35
CA GLY A 211 7.44 5.22 -17.18
C GLY A 211 6.89 3.81 -16.97
N SER A 212 6.16 3.56 -15.89
CA SER A 212 5.57 2.25 -15.58
C SER A 212 4.09 2.14 -15.96
N VAL A 213 3.45 3.22 -16.41
CA VAL A 213 2.04 3.26 -16.78
C VAL A 213 1.80 2.56 -18.11
N LYS A 214 0.86 1.64 -18.13
CA LYS A 214 0.30 1.10 -19.37
C LYS A 214 -0.69 2.10 -19.95
N HIS A 215 -0.23 2.98 -20.84
CA HIS A 215 -1.06 4.04 -21.41
C HIS A 215 -2.30 3.56 -22.20
N SER A 216 -2.39 2.29 -22.58
CA SER A 216 -3.62 1.73 -23.16
C SER A 216 -4.72 1.44 -22.13
N ASP A 217 -4.38 1.30 -20.85
CA ASP A 217 -5.31 1.03 -19.75
C ASP A 217 -5.82 2.34 -19.13
N GLN A 218 -7.15 2.52 -19.05
CA GLN A 218 -7.74 3.75 -18.50
C GLN A 218 -7.48 3.89 -17.00
N THR A 219 -7.59 2.80 -16.25
CA THR A 219 -7.44 2.79 -14.80
C THR A 219 -6.01 3.19 -14.43
N GLU A 220 -5.00 2.66 -15.12
CA GLU A 220 -3.61 3.08 -14.89
C GLU A 220 -3.37 4.56 -15.22
N ARG A 221 -3.92 5.06 -16.35
CA ARG A 221 -3.80 6.48 -16.72
C ARG A 221 -4.39 7.41 -15.67
N GLU A 222 -5.55 7.06 -15.11
CA GLU A 222 -6.20 7.85 -14.05
C GLU A 222 -5.34 7.89 -12.78
N GLY A 223 -4.77 6.75 -12.38
CA GLY A 223 -3.89 6.66 -11.21
C GLY A 223 -2.64 7.52 -11.39
N CYS A 224 -2.02 7.46 -12.56
CA CYS A 224 -0.89 8.32 -12.92
C CYS A 224 -1.27 9.80 -12.86
N ALA A 225 -2.37 10.21 -13.49
CA ALA A 225 -2.79 11.61 -13.50
C ALA A 225 -3.04 12.15 -12.09
N ILE A 226 -3.69 11.37 -11.23
CA ILE A 226 -3.94 11.74 -9.84
C ILE A 226 -2.63 11.81 -9.04
N ALA A 227 -1.70 10.88 -9.25
CA ALA A 227 -0.38 10.91 -8.61
C ALA A 227 0.40 12.20 -8.96
N MET A 228 0.40 12.59 -10.24
CA MET A 228 0.99 13.85 -10.71
C MET A 228 0.31 15.05 -10.03
N GLY A 229 -1.02 15.03 -9.93
CA GLY A 229 -1.79 16.06 -9.23
C GLY A 229 -1.43 16.20 -7.76
N PHE A 230 -1.29 15.09 -7.03
CA PHE A 230 -0.84 15.14 -5.63
C PHE A 230 0.58 15.68 -5.51
N CYS A 231 1.51 15.23 -6.34
CA CYS A 231 2.89 15.72 -6.32
C CYS A 231 2.97 17.22 -6.64
N ALA A 232 2.19 17.69 -7.63
CA ALA A 232 2.17 19.09 -8.06
C ALA A 232 1.73 20.06 -6.95
N ALA A 233 1.00 19.58 -5.94
CA ALA A 233 0.58 20.40 -4.80
C ALA A 233 1.76 20.95 -3.98
N SER A 234 2.94 20.30 -4.02
CA SER A 234 4.17 20.79 -3.39
C SER A 234 5.32 21.01 -4.40
N HIS A 235 5.25 20.39 -5.59
CA HIS A 235 6.34 20.36 -6.58
C HIS A 235 5.85 20.66 -8.00
N LEU A 236 5.09 21.75 -8.17
CA LEU A 236 4.48 22.14 -9.44
C LEU A 236 5.50 22.17 -10.59
N ASP A 237 6.65 22.82 -10.40
CA ASP A 237 7.67 22.97 -11.45
C ASP A 237 8.25 21.63 -11.91
N ALA A 238 8.46 20.69 -10.98
CA ALA A 238 8.98 19.36 -11.30
C ALA A 238 7.97 18.57 -12.15
N VAL A 239 6.68 18.63 -11.79
CA VAL A 239 5.61 17.99 -12.55
C VAL A 239 5.44 18.62 -13.93
N LEU A 240 5.43 19.95 -14.03
CA LEU A 240 5.34 20.65 -15.32
C LEU A 240 6.52 20.30 -16.23
N SER A 241 7.74 20.30 -15.70
CA SER A 241 8.94 19.90 -16.44
C SER A 241 8.82 18.47 -16.97
N LYS A 242 8.30 17.54 -16.15
CA LYS A 242 8.06 16.15 -16.57
C LYS A 242 7.02 16.08 -17.70
N LEU A 243 5.86 16.71 -17.53
CA LEU A 243 4.79 16.69 -18.54
C LEU A 243 5.23 17.32 -19.86
N GLU A 244 6.01 18.41 -19.82
CA GLU A 244 6.58 19.02 -21.01
C GLU A 244 7.56 18.08 -21.72
N SER A 245 8.44 17.40 -20.97
CA SER A 245 9.38 16.42 -21.54
C SER A 245 8.69 15.26 -22.25
N VAL A 246 7.57 14.80 -21.68
CA VAL A 246 6.74 13.73 -22.25
C VAL A 246 6.08 14.22 -23.53
N ALA A 247 5.43 15.39 -23.51
CA ALA A 247 4.76 15.94 -24.69
C ALA A 247 5.73 16.13 -25.86
N LYS A 248 6.96 16.60 -25.59
CA LYS A 248 8.02 16.71 -26.60
C LYS A 248 8.40 15.35 -27.19
N THR A 249 8.49 14.32 -26.35
CA THR A 249 8.84 12.96 -26.79
C THR A 249 7.73 12.35 -27.64
N GLU A 250 6.47 12.52 -27.26
CA GLU A 250 5.32 12.04 -28.04
C GLU A 250 5.22 12.75 -29.40
N LEU A 251 5.44 14.07 -29.45
CA LEU A 251 5.48 14.83 -30.70
C LEU A 251 6.62 14.40 -31.63
N GLN A 252 7.76 13.97 -31.08
CA GLN A 252 8.86 13.43 -31.88
C GLN A 252 8.57 12.03 -32.42
N GLN A 253 7.82 11.20 -31.67
CA GLN A 253 7.44 9.85 -32.09
C GLN A 253 6.25 9.85 -33.06
N ASN A 254 5.36 10.83 -32.96
CA ASN A 254 4.18 11.03 -33.82
C ASN A 254 4.15 12.47 -34.37
N PRO A 255 5.08 12.85 -35.28
CA PRO A 255 5.08 14.18 -35.86
C PRO A 255 3.77 14.43 -36.61
N PRO A 256 3.17 15.63 -36.52
CA PRO A 256 1.86 15.95 -37.09
C PRO A 256 1.82 16.07 -38.63
N ASP A 257 2.57 15.24 -39.35
CA ASP A 257 2.65 15.21 -40.82
C ASP A 257 2.59 13.77 -41.38
N CYS A 258 1.40 13.18 -41.34
CA CYS A 258 0.98 12.18 -42.34
C CYS A 258 -0.42 12.53 -42.92
N LEU A 259 -0.74 13.83 -42.95
CA LEU A 259 -1.83 14.41 -43.72
C LEU A 259 -1.28 15.55 -44.57
N VAL A 260 -0.45 15.19 -45.56
CA VAL A 260 -0.15 16.09 -46.67
C VAL A 260 -0.51 15.36 -47.97
N LEU A 261 -1.67 15.79 -48.51
CA LEU A 261 -2.19 15.63 -49.88
C LEU A 261 -2.54 14.22 -50.38
#